data_AF-A0A059J799-F1
#
_entry.id   AF-A0A059J799-F1
#
_cell.length_a   1.000
_cell.length_b   1.000
_cell.length_c   1.000
_cell.angle_alpha   90.00
_cell.angle_beta   90.00
_cell.angle_gamma   90.00
#
_symmetry.space_group_name_H-M   'P 1'
#
loop_
_entity.id
_entity.type
_entity.pdbx_description
1 polymer ?
#
loop_
_entity_poly.entity_id
_entity_poly.type
_entity_poly.pdbx_seq_one_letter_code
_entity_poly.pdbx_strand_id
1 'polypeptide(L)'
;MVGIPRRPERSDDSGYGSIPSRGVTTTIEHWVASRDPFRIAAGSQLPMPLRSKRIRANIEWEDIYKRDIHPGIPEILTKYGLSLGVDTLDRVQPWDDSYEMKDVITITTHDASPRKDWQDAADTVLALVKEKVPTDVSHPIQVEIINLDKMYQDVSSPLPNDRSIVGPLEQVKDRIVEEVQVSMQGAWLSIAFHLRHHRNSFDEPMKPTILVICRPRSVCDFVEAEDRLLDILNELDISVYLEFLPGRTVLANPGPKPMPMYTHVEDLPEKPTNGSSIGVKGNETSAGTLGGWLILNLPKEQRQIKCALTCYHVIRGDDSSTTDYTDTHGVHWNDTRGHLTIQYPAAIDARAALENLDKLCHNFPGDQRLEKQKNMVSDLLLGPGIGKVVLASGSQVRNNHRVDWALIESPETFSKNKPPSIRQGNFMSPPAGHRYAPHPDTKISQFDHVHEDDWVVKLGRTTLTSGIINGMKTVEWGPNFVTEEIQVMSHYADVAVDGDSGAFVVNEHGHLVGMLYAVTKESTSFNTAYITPFDAIQAHIKEMTNGGFLSFD
;
A
#
# COMPACT_ATOMS: atom_id res chain seq x y z
N MET A 1 12.97 -27.09 18.62
CA MET A 1 12.34 -26.27 17.58
C MET A 1 10.87 -26.13 17.84
N VAL A 2 10.30 -24.96 17.56
CA VAL A 2 8.86 -24.79 17.45
C VAL A 2 8.60 -23.70 16.40
N GLY A 3 8.11 -24.07 15.22
CA GLY A 3 7.32 -23.16 14.39
C GLY A 3 6.07 -22.80 15.19
N ILE A 4 5.83 -21.51 15.42
CA ILE A 4 4.75 -21.08 16.32
C ILE A 4 3.58 -20.59 15.47
N PRO A 5 2.46 -21.35 15.40
CA PRO A 5 1.25 -20.82 14.79
C PRO A 5 0.78 -19.58 15.54
N ARG A 6 -0.03 -18.76 14.88
CA ARG A 6 -0.83 -17.73 15.56
C ARG A 6 -1.83 -18.43 16.50
N ARG A 7 -1.39 -18.83 17.69
CA ARG A 7 -2.26 -19.32 18.76
C ARG A 7 -2.58 -18.16 19.68
N PRO A 8 -3.83 -18.06 20.19
CA PRO A 8 -4.09 -17.23 21.35
C PRO A 8 -3.26 -17.79 22.50
N GLU A 9 -2.25 -17.06 22.95
CA GLU A 9 -1.72 -17.32 24.29
C GLU A 9 -2.88 -17.02 25.27
N ARG A 10 -3.54 -18.08 25.75
CA ARG A 10 -4.53 -18.12 26.85
C ARG A 10 -6.04 -18.02 26.55
N SER A 11 -6.55 -18.59 25.46
CA SER A 11 -8.00 -18.87 25.40
C SER A 11 -8.29 -20.21 24.75
N ASP A 12 -8.67 -21.19 25.59
CA ASP A 12 -9.52 -22.30 25.15
C ASP A 12 -10.91 -21.67 24.89
N ASP A 13 -11.32 -21.63 23.62
CA ASP A 13 -12.66 -21.23 23.15
C ASP A 13 -13.11 -19.77 23.33
N SER A 14 -12.62 -18.85 22.48
CA SER A 14 -13.37 -17.59 22.26
C SER A 14 -12.99 -16.76 21.02
N GLY A 15 -12.51 -17.36 19.93
CA GLY A 15 -12.44 -16.69 18.62
C GLY A 15 -13.84 -16.46 18.03
N TYR A 16 -13.98 -15.53 17.08
CA TYR A 16 -15.19 -15.49 16.26
C TYR A 16 -15.30 -16.80 15.46
N GLY A 17 -16.17 -17.71 15.91
CA GLY A 17 -16.22 -19.09 15.42
C GLY A 17 -15.08 -19.98 15.93
N SER A 18 -15.37 -21.27 16.15
CA SER A 18 -14.33 -22.27 16.37
C SER A 18 -13.40 -22.32 15.16
N ILE A 19 -12.09 -22.46 15.37
CA ILE A 19 -11.12 -22.72 14.30
C ILE A 19 -11.68 -23.87 13.43
N PRO A 20 -11.77 -23.73 12.09
CA PRO A 20 -12.25 -24.80 11.23
C PRO A 20 -11.50 -26.10 11.50
N SER A 21 -12.17 -27.24 11.33
CA SER A 21 -11.48 -28.53 11.40
C SER A 21 -10.62 -28.75 10.17
N ARG A 22 -9.56 -29.55 10.30
CA ARG A 22 -8.78 -30.00 9.14
C ARG A 22 -9.68 -30.67 8.09
N GLY A 23 -9.47 -30.36 6.81
CA GLY A 23 -10.31 -30.77 5.69
C GLY A 23 -11.48 -29.83 5.40
N VAL A 24 -11.66 -28.75 6.17
CA VAL A 24 -12.73 -27.77 5.99
C VAL A 24 -12.16 -26.47 5.43
N THR A 25 -12.58 -26.10 4.23
CA THR A 25 -12.22 -24.83 3.62
C THR A 25 -12.99 -23.68 4.24
N THR A 26 -12.34 -22.54 4.49
CA THR A 26 -12.99 -21.30 4.93
C THR A 26 -12.44 -20.09 4.19
N THR A 27 -13.04 -18.90 4.34
CA THR A 27 -12.46 -17.67 3.79
C THR A 27 -11.31 -17.15 4.64
N ILE A 28 -10.36 -16.43 4.04
CA ILE A 28 -9.25 -15.81 4.78
C ILE A 28 -9.75 -14.86 5.90
N GLU A 29 -10.85 -14.14 5.67
CA GLU A 29 -11.43 -13.25 6.69
C GLU A 29 -11.97 -14.03 7.89
N HIS A 30 -12.62 -15.17 7.64
CA HIS A 30 -13.10 -16.04 8.71
C HIS A 30 -11.93 -16.68 9.46
N TRP A 31 -10.89 -17.13 8.75
CA TRP A 31 -9.66 -17.61 9.37
C TRP A 31 -9.07 -16.59 10.34
N VAL A 32 -8.86 -15.35 9.89
CA VAL A 32 -8.29 -14.29 10.74
C VAL A 32 -9.20 -13.93 11.91
N ALA A 33 -10.51 -13.82 11.69
CA ALA A 33 -11.48 -13.52 12.76
C ALA A 33 -11.52 -14.62 13.83
N SER A 34 -11.41 -15.90 13.44
CA SER A 34 -11.35 -17.03 14.39
C SER A 34 -10.07 -17.03 15.25
N ARG A 35 -9.04 -16.28 14.84
CA ARG A 35 -7.75 -16.15 15.52
C ARG A 35 -7.60 -14.82 16.27
N ASP A 36 -8.68 -14.04 16.41
CA ASP A 36 -8.73 -12.84 17.24
C ASP A 36 -9.93 -12.91 18.20
N PRO A 37 -9.76 -13.46 19.41
CA PRO A 37 -10.86 -13.65 20.35
C PRO A 37 -11.36 -12.34 20.97
N PHE A 38 -10.62 -11.26 20.85
CA PHE A 38 -10.93 -9.97 21.46
C PHE A 38 -11.71 -9.05 20.53
N ARG A 39 -12.24 -9.60 19.43
CA ARG A 39 -12.98 -8.87 18.42
C ARG A 39 -14.12 -9.71 17.86
N ILE A 40 -15.34 -9.34 18.23
CA ILE A 40 -16.55 -10.09 17.89
C ILE A 40 -17.53 -9.18 17.14
N ALA A 41 -18.24 -9.75 16.17
CA ALA A 41 -19.34 -9.08 15.48
C ALA A 41 -20.64 -9.89 15.62
N ALA A 42 -21.76 -9.17 15.74
CA ALA A 42 -23.08 -9.75 15.97
C ALA A 42 -23.66 -10.47 14.73
N GLY A 43 -24.54 -11.44 14.97
CA GLY A 43 -25.41 -12.04 13.96
C GLY A 43 -24.68 -12.94 12.97
N SER A 44 -23.61 -13.61 13.42
CA SER A 44 -22.74 -14.39 12.54
C SER A 44 -22.15 -13.57 11.36
N GLN A 45 -21.93 -12.26 11.57
CA GLN A 45 -21.15 -11.42 10.66
C GLN A 45 -19.67 -11.40 11.02
N LEU A 46 -18.78 -11.20 10.05
CA LEU A 46 -17.35 -11.01 10.30
C LEU A 46 -17.06 -9.56 10.73
N PRO A 47 -16.14 -9.32 11.68
CA PRO A 47 -15.68 -7.98 12.00
C PRO A 47 -15.17 -7.22 10.77
N MET A 48 -15.42 -5.92 10.72
CA MET A 48 -14.98 -5.04 9.62
C MET A 48 -13.45 -5.05 9.49
N PRO A 49 -12.85 -4.83 8.33
CA PRO A 49 -11.40 -4.65 8.25
C PRO A 49 -10.91 -3.51 9.16
N LEU A 50 -9.77 -3.70 9.84
CA LEU A 50 -9.21 -2.68 10.74
C LEU A 50 -8.85 -1.40 9.99
N ARG A 51 -8.37 -1.56 8.76
CA ARG A 51 -8.09 -0.44 7.85
C ARG A 51 -9.35 0.02 7.15
N SER A 52 -10.06 0.87 7.88
CA SER A 52 -11.28 1.51 7.42
C SER A 52 -11.28 2.99 7.77
N LYS A 53 -11.87 3.80 6.89
CA LYS A 53 -12.21 5.19 7.17
C LYS A 53 -13.52 5.22 7.95
N ARG A 54 -13.53 5.89 9.10
CA ARG A 54 -14.76 6.19 9.84
C ARG A 54 -15.32 7.52 9.35
N ILE A 55 -16.58 7.48 8.90
CA ILE A 55 -17.33 8.64 8.42
C ILE A 55 -18.53 8.79 9.35
N ARG A 56 -18.98 10.03 9.53
CA ARG A 56 -20.21 10.29 10.28
C ARG A 56 -21.39 9.53 9.66
N ALA A 57 -22.16 8.85 10.48
CA ALA A 57 -23.43 8.25 10.08
C ALA A 57 -24.46 9.34 9.68
N ASN A 58 -25.57 8.93 9.06
CA ASN A 58 -26.68 9.85 8.76
C ASN A 58 -27.20 10.49 10.06
N ILE A 59 -27.57 11.77 10.02
CA ILE A 59 -28.09 12.55 11.17
C ILE A 59 -29.31 11.86 11.79
N GLU A 60 -30.27 11.41 10.97
CA GLU A 60 -31.45 10.70 11.48
C GLU A 60 -31.07 9.42 12.23
N TRP A 61 -30.04 8.72 11.74
CA TRP A 61 -29.54 7.50 12.37
C TRP A 61 -28.79 7.78 13.68
N GLU A 62 -28.02 8.86 13.71
CA GLU A 62 -27.30 9.34 14.90
C GLU A 62 -28.26 9.76 16.02
N ASP A 63 -29.38 10.40 15.68
CA ASP A 63 -30.39 10.82 16.65
C ASP A 63 -31.12 9.62 17.27
N ILE A 64 -31.50 8.63 16.45
CA ILE A 64 -32.10 7.38 16.95
C ILE A 64 -31.12 6.64 17.85
N TYR A 65 -29.86 6.50 17.43
CA TYR A 65 -28.83 5.85 18.23
C TYR A 65 -28.67 6.51 19.60
N LYS A 66 -28.52 7.84 19.66
CA LYS A 66 -28.35 8.56 20.93
C LYS A 66 -29.56 8.46 21.86
N ARG A 67 -30.77 8.48 21.29
CA ARG A 67 -32.02 8.48 22.07
C ARG A 67 -32.42 7.08 22.53
N ASP A 68 -32.35 6.09 21.65
CA ASP A 68 -33.03 4.81 21.82
C ASP A 68 -32.08 3.61 21.99
N ILE A 69 -30.82 3.73 21.56
CA ILE A 69 -29.86 2.61 21.56
C ILE A 69 -28.78 2.80 22.62
N HIS A 70 -28.05 3.91 22.57
CA HIS A 70 -26.93 4.22 23.46
C HIS A 70 -27.27 4.06 24.95
N PRO A 71 -28.44 4.54 25.45
CA PRO A 71 -28.78 4.38 26.87
C PRO A 71 -28.96 2.91 27.31
N GLY A 72 -29.29 2.00 26.38
CA GLY A 72 -29.50 0.58 26.66
C GLY A 72 -28.23 -0.28 26.64
N ILE A 73 -27.16 0.20 25.98
CA ILE A 73 -25.90 -0.54 25.87
C ILE A 73 -25.28 -0.88 27.24
N PRO A 74 -25.15 0.07 28.20
CA PRO A 74 -24.58 -0.24 29.51
C PRO A 74 -25.32 -1.35 30.27
N GLU A 75 -26.66 -1.34 30.23
CA GLU A 75 -27.49 -2.34 30.90
C GLU A 75 -27.33 -3.72 30.26
N ILE A 76 -27.30 -3.78 28.93
CA ILE A 76 -27.07 -5.03 28.18
C ILE A 76 -25.69 -5.59 28.52
N LEU A 77 -24.63 -4.79 28.47
CA LEU A 77 -23.27 -5.25 28.78
C LEU A 77 -23.17 -5.74 30.23
N THR A 78 -23.75 -5.00 31.19
CA THR A 78 -23.76 -5.39 32.60
C THR A 78 -24.46 -6.73 32.81
N LYS A 79 -25.57 -7.00 32.10
CA LYS A 79 -26.28 -8.30 32.14
C LYS A 79 -25.38 -9.48 31.76
N TYR A 80 -24.45 -9.27 30.83
CA TYR A 80 -23.48 -10.28 30.40
C TYR A 80 -22.14 -10.18 31.13
N GLY A 81 -22.05 -9.36 32.19
CA GLY A 81 -20.85 -9.20 33.00
C GLY A 81 -19.69 -8.51 32.27
N LEU A 82 -19.99 -7.64 31.31
CA LEU A 82 -19.01 -6.90 30.52
C LEU A 82 -18.92 -5.45 30.97
N SER A 83 -17.70 -4.95 31.03
CA SER A 83 -17.38 -3.54 31.18
C SER A 83 -17.63 -2.78 29.87
N LEU A 84 -18.16 -1.57 29.99
CA LEU A 84 -18.24 -0.61 28.90
C LEU A 84 -17.05 0.34 28.98
N GLY A 85 -16.27 0.44 27.90
CA GLY A 85 -15.33 1.53 27.69
C GLY A 85 -16.03 2.70 27.00
N VAL A 86 -16.19 2.60 25.68
CA VAL A 86 -16.82 3.60 24.81
C VAL A 86 -17.64 2.89 23.75
N ASP A 87 -18.79 3.43 23.41
CA ASP A 87 -19.53 3.03 22.21
C ASP A 87 -19.63 4.18 21.20
N THR A 88 -19.50 3.86 19.92
CA THR A 88 -19.65 4.82 18.81
C THR A 88 -20.48 4.23 17.69
N LEU A 89 -21.23 5.10 17.00
CA LEU A 89 -21.87 4.79 15.73
C LEU A 89 -21.13 5.50 14.59
N ASP A 90 -20.56 4.72 13.68
CA ASP A 90 -19.84 5.23 12.53
C ASP A 90 -20.31 4.56 11.24
N ARG A 91 -20.26 5.29 10.13
CA ARG A 91 -20.24 4.69 8.80
C ARG A 91 -18.81 4.25 8.49
N VAL A 92 -18.59 2.95 8.47
CA VAL A 92 -17.27 2.35 8.28
C VAL A 92 -17.09 2.00 6.81
N GLN A 93 -16.11 2.67 6.18
CA GLN A 93 -15.71 2.43 4.80
C GLN A 93 -14.33 1.75 4.77
N PRO A 94 -14.27 0.44 4.48
CA PRO A 94 -12.99 -0.25 4.26
C PRO A 94 -12.16 0.44 3.17
N TRP A 95 -10.84 0.43 3.35
CA TRP A 95 -9.93 0.97 2.34
C TRP A 95 -9.83 0.07 1.11
N ASP A 96 -10.05 -1.23 1.31
CA ASP A 96 -10.17 -2.21 0.23
C ASP A 96 -11.64 -2.29 -0.23
N ASP A 97 -11.85 -2.05 -1.52
CA ASP A 97 -13.17 -2.01 -2.17
C ASP A 97 -13.82 -3.39 -2.35
N SER A 98 -13.12 -4.49 -2.05
CA SER A 98 -13.78 -5.79 -1.90
C SER A 98 -14.65 -5.88 -0.66
N TYR A 99 -14.61 -4.93 0.26
CA TYR A 99 -15.47 -4.96 1.44
C TYR A 99 -16.55 -3.90 1.34
N GLU A 100 -17.75 -4.28 1.77
CA GLU A 100 -18.90 -3.40 1.74
C GLU A 100 -18.82 -2.34 2.84
N MET A 101 -19.30 -1.14 2.53
CA MET A 101 -19.50 -0.09 3.54
C MET A 101 -20.70 -0.44 4.41
N LYS A 102 -20.57 -0.26 5.72
CA LYS A 102 -21.63 -0.55 6.69
C LYS A 102 -21.73 0.55 7.74
N ASP A 103 -22.92 0.69 8.34
CA ASP A 103 -23.06 1.45 9.58
C ASP A 103 -22.75 0.50 10.75
N VAL A 104 -21.85 0.89 11.64
CA VAL A 104 -21.29 0.01 12.67
C VAL A 104 -21.37 0.67 14.03
N ILE A 105 -21.98 -0.03 14.99
CA ILE A 105 -21.88 0.30 16.41
C ILE A 105 -20.64 -0.44 16.94
N THR A 106 -19.59 0.30 17.25
CA THR A 106 -18.38 -0.24 17.89
C THR A 106 -18.50 -0.04 19.39
N ILE A 107 -18.39 -1.09 20.18
CA ILE A 107 -18.42 -1.07 21.65
C ILE A 107 -17.05 -1.56 22.13
N THR A 108 -16.36 -0.76 22.93
CA THR A 108 -15.08 -1.17 23.54
C THR A 108 -15.29 -1.72 24.94
N THR A 109 -14.46 -2.68 25.32
CA THR A 109 -14.41 -3.27 26.65
C THR A 109 -12.96 -3.48 27.08
N HIS A 110 -12.70 -3.46 28.40
CA HIS A 110 -11.39 -3.79 28.97
C HIS A 110 -11.30 -5.25 29.43
N ASP A 111 -12.37 -6.03 29.26
CA ASP A 111 -12.41 -7.42 29.68
C ASP A 111 -11.40 -8.26 28.86
N ALA A 112 -10.59 -9.04 29.57
CA ALA A 112 -9.52 -9.85 28.97
C ALA A 112 -9.87 -11.34 28.88
N SER A 113 -11.12 -11.70 29.17
CA SER A 113 -11.63 -13.06 29.09
C SER A 113 -12.83 -13.10 28.16
N PRO A 114 -12.61 -13.04 26.83
CA PRO A 114 -13.66 -13.24 25.85
C PRO A 114 -14.33 -14.59 26.11
N ARG A 115 -15.67 -14.59 26.11
CA ARG A 115 -16.53 -15.75 26.34
C ARG A 115 -17.72 -15.67 25.40
N LYS A 116 -18.53 -16.74 25.35
CA LYS A 116 -19.85 -16.73 24.71
C LYS A 116 -20.69 -15.48 25.05
N ASP A 117 -20.53 -14.98 26.27
CA ASP A 117 -21.16 -13.75 26.78
C ASP A 117 -20.94 -12.51 25.87
N TRP A 118 -19.78 -12.39 25.21
CA TRP A 118 -19.51 -11.28 24.28
C TRP A 118 -20.35 -11.38 23.02
N GLN A 119 -20.48 -12.59 22.46
CA GLN A 119 -21.34 -12.83 21.30
C GLN A 119 -22.81 -12.59 21.66
N ASP A 120 -23.27 -13.14 22.79
CA ASP A 120 -24.65 -12.98 23.26
C ASP A 120 -24.97 -11.49 23.56
N ALA A 121 -24.02 -10.73 24.09
CA ALA A 121 -24.15 -9.28 24.28
C ALA A 121 -24.25 -8.53 22.95
N ALA A 122 -23.34 -8.79 22.01
CA ALA A 122 -23.36 -8.16 20.68
C ALA A 122 -24.68 -8.46 19.94
N ASP A 123 -25.17 -9.70 20.01
CA ASP A 123 -26.44 -10.12 19.42
C ASP A 123 -27.63 -9.45 20.09
N THR A 124 -27.59 -9.25 21.41
CA THR A 124 -28.65 -8.55 22.16
C THR A 124 -28.70 -7.07 21.78
N VAL A 125 -27.55 -6.41 21.62
CA VAL A 125 -27.51 -5.03 21.12
C VAL A 125 -28.02 -4.96 19.68
N LEU A 126 -27.64 -5.91 18.81
CA LEU A 126 -28.16 -5.98 17.45
C LEU A 126 -29.69 -6.19 17.42
N ALA A 127 -30.23 -6.96 18.34
CA ALA A 127 -31.68 -7.13 18.48
C ALA A 127 -32.37 -5.83 18.92
N LEU A 128 -31.81 -5.10 19.88
CA LEU A 128 -32.29 -3.78 20.28
C LEU A 128 -32.29 -2.80 19.10
N VAL A 129 -31.22 -2.80 18.30
CA VAL A 129 -31.13 -2.02 17.07
C VAL A 129 -32.24 -2.40 16.10
N LYS A 130 -32.45 -3.69 15.83
CA LYS A 130 -33.54 -4.12 14.93
C LYS A 130 -34.94 -3.76 15.44
N GLU A 131 -35.13 -3.60 16.75
CA GLU A 131 -36.40 -3.20 17.35
C GLU A 131 -36.68 -1.70 17.18
N LYS A 132 -35.68 -0.85 17.40
CA LYS A 132 -35.88 0.61 17.47
C LYS A 132 -35.71 1.33 16.13
N VAL A 133 -35.24 0.63 15.10
CA VAL A 133 -34.68 1.29 13.91
C VAL A 133 -35.49 0.92 12.68
N PRO A 134 -36.13 1.91 12.04
CA PRO A 134 -36.87 1.66 10.82
C PRO A 134 -35.97 1.11 9.71
N THR A 135 -36.45 0.07 9.02
CA THR A 135 -35.72 -0.62 7.93
C THR A 135 -35.39 0.28 6.73
N ASP A 136 -36.11 1.38 6.55
CA ASP A 136 -35.89 2.40 5.52
C ASP A 136 -34.77 3.39 5.84
N VAL A 137 -34.33 3.45 7.10
CA VAL A 137 -33.24 4.33 7.56
C VAL A 137 -31.89 3.59 7.61
N SER A 138 -31.89 2.26 7.78
CA SER A 138 -30.67 1.48 7.97
C SER A 138 -29.99 1.05 6.66
N HIS A 139 -28.70 1.35 6.53
CA HIS A 139 -27.79 0.56 5.68
C HIS A 139 -27.56 -0.82 6.34
N PRO A 140 -26.82 -1.78 5.75
CA PRO A 140 -26.44 -2.98 6.50
C PRO A 140 -25.76 -2.60 7.83
N ILE A 141 -26.39 -2.95 8.96
CA ILE A 141 -25.89 -2.61 10.30
C ILE A 141 -25.09 -3.77 10.89
N GLN A 142 -23.99 -3.42 11.55
CA GLN A 142 -23.17 -4.33 12.32
C GLN A 142 -22.97 -3.80 13.74
N VAL A 143 -22.90 -4.71 14.71
CA VAL A 143 -22.49 -4.40 16.09
C VAL A 143 -21.20 -5.16 16.35
N GLU A 144 -20.18 -4.48 16.83
CA GLU A 144 -18.90 -5.07 17.21
C GLU A 144 -18.58 -4.80 18.68
N ILE A 145 -18.15 -5.83 19.40
CA ILE A 145 -17.54 -5.69 20.73
C ILE A 145 -16.05 -5.98 20.60
N ILE A 146 -15.22 -5.04 21.04
CA ILE A 146 -13.75 -5.11 20.88
C ILE A 146 -13.02 -4.78 22.17
N ASN A 147 -11.90 -5.45 22.43
CA ASN A 147 -10.91 -4.98 23.39
C ASN A 147 -9.69 -4.45 22.65
N LEU A 148 -9.54 -3.13 22.64
CA LEU A 148 -8.49 -2.42 21.90
C LEU A 148 -7.06 -2.78 22.37
N ASP A 149 -6.91 -3.19 23.63
CA ASP A 149 -5.61 -3.50 24.24
C ASP A 149 -5.17 -4.95 23.97
N LYS A 150 -6.09 -5.80 23.52
CA LYS A 150 -5.87 -7.25 23.36
C LYS A 150 -6.17 -7.78 21.96
N MET A 151 -6.99 -7.07 21.18
CA MET A 151 -7.25 -7.43 19.79
C MET A 151 -5.97 -7.43 18.97
N TYR A 152 -5.97 -8.21 17.89
CA TYR A 152 -4.79 -8.32 17.06
C TYR A 152 -4.50 -7.01 16.33
N GLN A 153 -3.31 -6.45 16.57
CA GLN A 153 -2.82 -5.20 15.97
C GLN A 153 -1.33 -5.26 15.65
N ASP A 154 -0.80 -6.42 15.28
CA ASP A 154 0.62 -6.52 14.97
C ASP A 154 0.96 -5.70 13.72
N VAL A 155 2.15 -5.11 13.73
CA VAL A 155 2.72 -4.35 12.60
C VAL A 155 4.00 -5.01 12.12
N SER A 156 4.30 -4.79 10.84
CA SER A 156 5.49 -5.32 10.18
C SER A 156 6.68 -4.37 10.30
N SER A 157 7.87 -4.94 10.51
CA SER A 157 9.18 -4.30 10.48
C SER A 157 10.14 -5.10 9.56
N PRO A 158 11.15 -4.45 8.97
CA PRO A 158 12.15 -5.14 8.13
C PRO A 158 12.90 -6.21 8.93
N LEU A 159 13.40 -7.24 8.25
CA LEU A 159 14.39 -8.13 8.83
C LEU A 159 15.71 -7.36 9.06
N PRO A 160 16.40 -7.57 10.18
CA PRO A 160 17.72 -7.00 10.38
C PRO A 160 18.73 -7.70 9.48
N ASN A 161 19.84 -7.02 9.15
CA ASN A 161 20.99 -7.65 8.51
C ASN A 161 21.78 -8.53 9.52
N ASP A 162 21.10 -9.52 10.11
CA ASP A 162 21.63 -10.47 11.08
C ASP A 162 21.55 -11.88 10.50
N ARG A 163 22.72 -12.47 10.20
CA ARG A 163 22.82 -13.83 9.63
C ARG A 163 22.28 -14.92 10.55
N SER A 164 22.15 -14.66 11.85
CA SER A 164 21.53 -15.61 12.79
C SER A 164 20.01 -15.72 12.61
N ILE A 165 19.37 -14.71 12.02
CA ILE A 165 17.94 -14.70 11.69
C ILE A 165 17.74 -14.98 10.19
N VAL A 166 18.43 -14.25 9.33
CA VAL A 166 18.24 -14.33 7.87
C VAL A 166 18.73 -15.68 7.32
N GLY A 167 19.88 -16.17 7.81
CA GLY A 167 20.48 -17.42 7.31
C GLY A 167 19.58 -18.65 7.43
N PRO A 168 18.91 -18.89 8.57
CA PRO A 168 17.91 -19.95 8.69
C PRO A 168 16.69 -19.75 7.76
N LEU A 169 16.17 -18.53 7.64
CA LEU A 169 15.01 -18.25 6.79
C LEU A 169 15.31 -18.49 5.30
N GLU A 170 16.53 -18.13 4.85
CA GLU A 170 17.01 -18.39 3.49
C GLU A 170 16.98 -19.90 3.15
N GLN A 171 17.26 -20.79 4.11
CA GLN A 171 17.33 -22.24 3.87
C GLN A 171 15.98 -22.87 3.54
N VAL A 172 14.88 -22.29 4.04
CA VAL A 172 13.53 -22.83 3.83
C VAL A 172 12.69 -22.01 2.86
N LYS A 173 13.16 -20.84 2.42
CA LYS A 173 12.40 -19.90 1.57
C LYS A 173 11.76 -20.60 0.37
N ASP A 174 12.55 -21.30 -0.44
CA ASP A 174 12.04 -21.91 -1.68
C ASP A 174 11.01 -23.02 -1.39
N ARG A 175 11.24 -23.82 -0.34
CA ARG A 175 10.30 -24.86 0.10
C ARG A 175 8.98 -24.29 0.62
N ILE A 176 9.03 -23.17 1.33
CA ILE A 176 7.84 -22.44 1.77
C ILE A 176 7.07 -21.90 0.56
N VAL A 177 7.76 -21.33 -0.43
CA VAL A 177 7.14 -20.84 -1.66
C VAL A 177 6.46 -21.98 -2.42
N GLU A 178 7.15 -23.10 -2.60
CA GLU A 178 6.61 -24.29 -3.26
C GLU A 178 5.38 -24.84 -2.52
N GLU A 179 5.43 -24.98 -1.19
CA GLU A 179 4.30 -25.48 -0.42
C GLU A 179 3.10 -24.54 -0.47
N VAL A 180 3.30 -23.22 -0.40
CA VAL A 180 2.20 -22.23 -0.55
C VAL A 180 1.58 -22.32 -1.94
N GLN A 181 2.38 -22.46 -3.00
CA GLN A 181 1.88 -22.62 -4.37
C GLN A 181 0.99 -23.87 -4.52
N VAL A 182 1.34 -24.95 -3.84
CA VAL A 182 0.60 -26.22 -3.87
C VAL A 182 -0.65 -26.18 -2.99
N SER A 183 -0.50 -25.81 -1.71
CA SER A 183 -1.56 -25.89 -0.70
C SER A 183 -2.58 -24.76 -0.78
N MET A 184 -2.18 -23.59 -1.31
CA MET A 184 -3.00 -22.38 -1.30
C MET A 184 -3.30 -21.86 -2.72
N GLN A 185 -3.34 -22.75 -3.71
CA GLN A 185 -3.54 -22.39 -5.12
C GLN A 185 -4.78 -21.48 -5.31
N GLY A 186 -4.57 -20.33 -5.94
CA GLY A 186 -5.62 -19.32 -6.18
C GLY A 186 -5.98 -18.46 -4.95
N ALA A 187 -5.51 -18.80 -3.76
CA ALA A 187 -5.77 -18.05 -2.53
C ALA A 187 -4.64 -17.07 -2.16
N TRP A 188 -3.37 -17.51 -2.24
CA TRP A 188 -2.23 -16.67 -1.87
C TRP A 188 -1.95 -15.56 -2.89
N LEU A 189 -1.22 -14.53 -2.47
CA LEU A 189 -0.85 -13.37 -3.29
C LEU A 189 0.62 -13.00 -3.11
N SER A 190 1.14 -13.04 -1.89
CA SER A 190 2.57 -12.82 -1.66
C SER A 190 3.02 -13.48 -0.37
N ILE A 191 4.31 -13.80 -0.29
CA ILE A 191 4.97 -14.39 0.87
C ILE A 191 6.04 -13.41 1.32
N ALA A 192 5.96 -12.96 2.57
CA ALA A 192 6.87 -12.00 3.20
C ALA A 192 7.58 -12.62 4.39
N PHE A 193 8.81 -12.19 4.62
CA PHE A 193 9.55 -12.51 5.82
C PHE A 193 9.83 -11.18 6.54
N HIS A 194 9.17 -10.97 7.67
CA HIS A 194 9.22 -9.71 8.42
C HIS A 194 9.57 -9.98 9.88
N LEU A 195 9.94 -8.93 10.60
CA LEU A 195 9.78 -8.87 12.04
C LEU A 195 8.37 -8.37 12.38
N ARG A 196 7.69 -8.99 13.35
CA ARG A 196 6.38 -8.56 13.84
C ARG A 196 6.38 -8.27 15.34
N HIS A 197 5.60 -7.27 15.72
CA HIS A 197 5.33 -6.93 17.10
C HIS A 197 3.97 -6.25 17.20
N HIS A 198 3.40 -6.27 18.40
CA HIS A 198 2.17 -5.55 18.67
C HIS A 198 2.39 -4.04 18.55
N ARG A 199 1.49 -3.32 17.86
CA ARG A 199 1.64 -1.88 17.53
C ARG A 199 1.95 -0.98 18.72
N ASN A 200 1.43 -1.33 19.90
CA ASN A 200 1.58 -0.54 21.13
C ASN A 200 2.64 -1.10 22.09
N SER A 201 3.29 -2.22 21.75
CA SER A 201 4.31 -2.86 22.58
C SER A 201 5.71 -2.57 22.02
N PHE A 202 6.31 -1.46 22.45
CA PHE A 202 7.66 -1.06 22.02
C PHE A 202 8.79 -1.82 22.73
N ASP A 203 8.50 -2.40 23.91
CA ASP A 203 9.49 -3.11 24.73
C ASP A 203 9.50 -4.63 24.48
N GLU A 204 8.53 -5.15 23.73
CA GLU A 204 8.47 -6.58 23.40
C GLU A 204 9.46 -6.93 22.28
N PRO A 205 10.16 -8.08 22.38
CA PRO A 205 11.06 -8.51 21.32
C PRO A 205 10.26 -8.75 20.04
N MET A 206 10.77 -8.19 18.94
CA MET A 206 10.21 -8.43 17.63
C MET A 206 10.41 -9.90 17.22
N LYS A 207 9.41 -10.47 16.58
CA LYS A 207 9.34 -11.90 16.26
C LYS A 207 9.56 -12.10 14.76
N PRO A 208 10.51 -12.95 14.33
CA PRO A 208 10.60 -13.37 12.93
C PRO A 208 9.32 -14.09 12.52
N THR A 209 8.65 -13.57 11.49
CA THR A 209 7.34 -14.08 11.03
C THR A 209 7.31 -14.20 9.52
N ILE A 210 6.84 -15.35 9.04
CA ILE A 210 6.45 -15.56 7.65
C ILE A 210 4.99 -15.17 7.48
N LEU A 211 4.73 -14.28 6.54
CA LEU A 211 3.41 -13.77 6.21
C LEU A 211 3.00 -14.26 4.83
N VAL A 212 1.96 -15.10 4.78
CA VAL A 212 1.28 -15.42 3.52
C VAL A 212 0.08 -14.50 3.38
N ILE A 213 0.24 -13.50 2.53
CA ILE A 213 -0.81 -12.54 2.20
C ILE A 213 -1.71 -13.21 1.16
N CYS A 214 -3.00 -13.31 1.45
CA CYS A 214 -4.00 -13.96 0.62
C CYS A 214 -4.95 -12.93 0.01
N ARG A 215 -5.48 -13.24 -1.17
CA ARG A 215 -6.49 -12.41 -1.84
C ARG A 215 -7.75 -12.32 -0.96
N PRO A 216 -8.38 -11.14 -0.82
CA PRO A 216 -9.64 -11.02 -0.09
C PRO A 216 -10.69 -12.00 -0.61
N ARG A 217 -11.47 -12.57 0.30
CA ARG A 217 -12.53 -13.57 0.02
C ARG A 217 -12.04 -14.89 -0.57
N SER A 218 -10.72 -15.12 -0.64
CA SER A 218 -10.19 -16.42 -1.06
C SER A 218 -10.55 -17.51 -0.05
N VAL A 219 -10.74 -18.73 -0.56
CA VAL A 219 -11.15 -19.91 0.20
C VAL A 219 -10.04 -20.95 0.14
N CYS A 220 -9.62 -21.46 1.30
CA CYS A 220 -8.55 -22.46 1.42
C CYS A 220 -8.76 -23.31 2.69
N ASP A 221 -8.17 -24.51 2.71
CA ASP A 221 -7.94 -25.23 3.97
C ASP A 221 -6.70 -24.66 4.67
N PHE A 222 -6.91 -23.55 5.37
CA PHE A 222 -5.84 -22.86 6.08
C PHE A 222 -5.28 -23.69 7.25
N VAL A 223 -6.02 -24.67 7.77
CA VAL A 223 -5.50 -25.56 8.83
C VAL A 223 -4.44 -26.48 8.24
N GLU A 224 -4.78 -27.16 7.14
CA GLU A 224 -3.83 -28.05 6.47
C GLU A 224 -2.62 -27.27 5.93
N ALA A 225 -2.83 -26.08 5.37
CA ALA A 225 -1.73 -25.22 4.91
C ALA A 225 -0.82 -24.78 6.08
N GLU A 226 -1.39 -24.38 7.23
CA GLU A 226 -0.62 -24.03 8.43
C GLU A 226 0.21 -25.23 8.92
N ASP A 227 -0.40 -26.42 9.05
CA ASP A 227 0.29 -27.64 9.49
C ASP A 227 1.52 -27.97 8.61
N ARG A 228 1.34 -27.95 7.28
CA ARG A 228 2.43 -28.29 6.34
C ARG A 228 3.56 -27.27 6.35
N LEU A 229 3.24 -25.98 6.48
CA LEU A 229 4.26 -24.94 6.59
C LEU A 229 4.99 -25.02 7.93
N LEU A 230 4.28 -25.33 9.03
CA LEU A 230 4.90 -25.55 10.33
C LEU A 230 5.87 -26.75 10.32
N ASP A 231 5.57 -27.82 9.58
CA ASP A 231 6.50 -28.94 9.41
C ASP A 231 7.84 -28.49 8.80
N ILE A 232 7.81 -27.58 7.82
CA ILE A 232 9.02 -26.98 7.25
C ILE A 232 9.75 -26.10 8.28
N LEU A 233 9.02 -25.27 9.03
CA LEU A 233 9.62 -24.37 10.03
C LEU A 233 10.16 -25.09 11.26
N ASN A 234 9.65 -26.28 11.57
CA ASN A 234 10.14 -27.15 12.63
C ASN A 234 11.51 -27.77 12.32
N GLU A 235 12.14 -27.42 11.18
CA GLU A 235 13.53 -27.76 10.83
C GLU A 235 14.54 -26.63 11.10
N LEU A 236 14.07 -25.41 11.42
CA LEU A 236 14.92 -24.25 11.75
C LEU A 236 15.31 -24.12 13.21
N ASP A 237 16.60 -23.92 13.51
CA ASP A 237 17.10 -23.71 14.89
C ASP A 237 16.64 -22.41 15.58
N ILE A 238 15.75 -21.63 14.96
CA ILE A 238 15.16 -20.40 15.50
C ILE A 238 13.63 -20.50 15.56
N SER A 239 13.02 -19.73 16.47
CA SER A 239 11.55 -19.61 16.51
C SER A 239 11.08 -18.67 15.41
N VAL A 240 10.27 -19.22 14.50
CA VAL A 240 9.63 -18.47 13.40
C VAL A 240 8.12 -18.62 13.52
N TYR A 241 7.42 -17.49 13.43
CA TYR A 241 5.97 -17.43 13.47
C TYR A 241 5.41 -17.51 12.05
N LEU A 242 4.18 -18.00 11.92
CA LEU A 242 3.46 -18.09 10.65
C LEU A 242 2.11 -17.40 10.75
N GLU A 243 1.80 -16.55 9.78
CA GLU A 243 0.55 -15.80 9.73
C GLU A 243 -0.02 -15.73 8.31
N PHE A 244 -1.34 -15.93 8.21
CA PHE A 244 -2.10 -15.71 6.98
C PHE A 244 -2.97 -14.48 7.14
N LEU A 245 -2.86 -13.52 6.22
CA LEU A 245 -3.58 -12.25 6.29
C LEU A 245 -4.25 -11.90 4.95
N PRO A 246 -5.45 -11.30 4.95
CA PRO A 246 -6.01 -10.75 3.73
C PRO A 246 -5.28 -9.46 3.35
N GLY A 247 -5.01 -9.31 2.05
CA GLY A 247 -4.42 -8.11 1.50
C GLY A 247 -4.38 -8.11 -0.02
N ARG A 248 -3.98 -6.97 -0.59
CA ARG A 248 -3.86 -6.79 -2.04
C ARG A 248 -2.51 -6.20 -2.39
N THR A 249 -1.95 -6.64 -3.50
CA THR A 249 -0.82 -6.02 -4.16
C THR A 249 -1.36 -5.34 -5.38
N VAL A 250 -1.14 -4.03 -5.46
CA VAL A 250 -1.59 -3.20 -6.56
C VAL A 250 -0.41 -2.38 -7.06
N LEU A 251 -0.40 -2.09 -8.36
CA LEU A 251 0.44 -1.01 -8.86
C LEU A 251 0.02 0.28 -8.14
N ALA A 252 0.97 1.09 -7.73
CA ALA A 252 0.71 2.31 -6.95
C ALA A 252 0.20 3.45 -7.85
N ASN A 253 -0.72 3.15 -8.77
CA ASN A 253 -1.47 4.11 -9.56
C ASN A 253 -2.74 4.53 -8.81
N PRO A 254 -3.19 5.79 -8.93
CA PRO A 254 -4.50 6.20 -8.48
C PRO A 254 -5.55 5.41 -9.27
N GLY A 255 -6.36 4.67 -8.54
CA GLY A 255 -7.62 4.14 -9.06
C GLY A 255 -8.65 5.26 -9.29
N PRO A 256 -9.90 4.92 -9.64
CA PRO A 256 -10.93 5.88 -10.01
C PRO A 256 -11.33 6.88 -8.90
N LYS A 257 -10.87 6.68 -7.67
CA LYS A 257 -10.97 7.65 -6.57
C LYS A 257 -9.60 8.31 -6.37
N PRO A 258 -9.36 9.49 -6.96
CA PRO A 258 -8.06 10.14 -6.86
C PRO A 258 -7.77 10.53 -5.41
N MET A 259 -6.66 10.03 -4.88
CA MET A 259 -6.04 10.60 -3.68
C MET A 259 -5.58 12.03 -3.99
N PRO A 260 -5.64 13.00 -3.06
CA PRO A 260 -5.12 14.34 -3.31
C PRO A 260 -3.63 14.34 -3.67
N MET A 261 -3.19 15.34 -4.44
CA MET A 261 -1.75 15.59 -4.61
C MET A 261 -1.11 16.04 -3.29
N TYR A 262 0.16 15.67 -3.10
CA TYR A 262 0.98 16.14 -1.98
C TYR A 262 1.16 17.66 -2.02
N THR A 263 1.44 18.20 -3.20
CA THR A 263 1.58 19.65 -3.42
C THR A 263 0.21 20.30 -3.41
N HIS A 264 0.03 21.32 -2.57
CA HIS A 264 -1.17 22.15 -2.56
C HIS A 264 -1.37 22.85 -3.90
N VAL A 265 -2.63 23.01 -4.30
CA VAL A 265 -2.99 23.59 -5.60
C VAL A 265 -2.47 25.03 -5.77
N GLU A 266 -2.34 25.77 -4.67
CA GLU A 266 -1.84 27.15 -4.58
C GLU A 266 -0.31 27.25 -4.76
N ASP A 267 0.40 26.13 -4.59
CA ASP A 267 1.85 26.01 -4.65
C ASP A 267 2.33 25.14 -5.83
N LEU A 268 1.40 24.73 -6.70
CA LEU A 268 1.74 23.91 -7.85
C LEU A 268 2.64 24.72 -8.81
N PRO A 269 3.84 24.22 -9.16
CA PRO A 269 4.77 24.95 -10.02
C PRO A 269 4.37 24.89 -11.50
N GLU A 270 4.74 25.92 -12.26
CA GLU A 270 4.52 25.98 -13.72
C GLU A 270 5.27 24.88 -14.48
N LYS A 271 6.48 24.55 -14.02
CA LYS A 271 7.26 23.42 -14.53
C LYS A 271 7.23 22.26 -13.52
N PRO A 272 7.17 21.00 -13.99
CA PRO A 272 7.21 19.85 -13.09
C PRO A 272 8.51 19.81 -12.29
N THR A 273 8.44 19.17 -11.12
CA THR A 273 9.55 18.83 -10.21
C THR A 273 9.55 17.32 -9.91
N ASN A 274 10.59 16.77 -9.28
CA ASN A 274 10.54 15.40 -8.75
C ASN A 274 9.29 15.25 -7.86
N GLY A 275 8.54 14.16 -8.02
CA GLY A 275 7.29 13.94 -7.30
C GLY A 275 6.04 14.53 -7.96
N SER A 276 6.16 15.26 -9.07
CA SER A 276 5.00 15.86 -9.75
C SER A 276 4.05 14.82 -10.35
N SER A 277 2.75 15.15 -10.37
CA SER A 277 1.71 14.36 -11.02
C SER A 277 1.87 14.36 -12.55
N ILE A 278 1.93 13.18 -13.16
CA ILE A 278 1.94 13.04 -14.62
C ILE A 278 1.01 11.92 -15.07
N GLY A 279 0.59 11.97 -16.34
CA GLY A 279 -0.22 10.93 -16.95
C GLY A 279 -0.33 11.10 -18.46
N VAL A 280 -0.91 10.11 -19.13
CA VAL A 280 -1.20 10.17 -20.57
C VAL A 280 -2.12 11.36 -20.85
N LYS A 281 -1.79 12.14 -21.89
CA LYS A 281 -2.54 13.34 -22.24
C LYS A 281 -4.02 13.02 -22.49
N GLY A 282 -4.90 13.72 -21.79
CA GLY A 282 -6.35 13.52 -21.85
C GLY A 282 -6.89 12.34 -21.04
N ASN A 283 -6.04 11.51 -20.41
CA ASN A 283 -6.53 10.44 -19.53
C ASN A 283 -6.98 11.03 -18.19
N GLU A 284 -8.26 10.85 -17.89
CA GLU A 284 -8.95 11.45 -16.74
C GLU A 284 -9.11 10.48 -15.57
N THR A 285 -8.57 9.27 -15.68
CA THR A 285 -8.82 8.16 -14.75
C THR A 285 -7.57 7.71 -14.02
N SER A 286 -6.39 8.12 -14.49
CA SER A 286 -5.10 7.70 -13.93
C SER A 286 -4.10 8.87 -13.87
N ALA A 287 -3.13 8.70 -12.99
CA ALA A 287 -1.98 9.57 -12.82
C ALA A 287 -0.83 8.74 -12.23
N GLY A 288 0.33 9.32 -12.10
CA GLY A 288 1.44 8.75 -11.37
C GLY A 288 2.46 9.83 -11.08
N THR A 289 3.66 9.40 -10.74
CA THR A 289 4.74 10.27 -10.30
C THR A 289 5.78 10.43 -11.39
N LEU A 290 6.18 11.67 -11.65
CA LEU A 290 7.44 11.97 -12.33
C LEU A 290 8.59 11.75 -11.35
N GLY A 291 9.40 10.73 -11.59
CA GLY A 291 10.55 10.41 -10.75
C GLY A 291 11.61 11.49 -10.80
N GLY A 292 12.08 11.82 -12.01
CA GLY A 292 13.08 12.84 -12.26
C GLY A 292 13.56 12.88 -13.71
N TRP A 293 14.62 13.61 -13.98
CA TRP A 293 15.22 13.76 -15.31
C TRP A 293 16.59 13.11 -15.42
N LEU A 294 16.84 12.46 -16.54
CA LEU A 294 18.10 11.80 -16.86
C LEU A 294 18.41 11.98 -18.35
N ILE A 295 19.67 11.85 -18.71
CA ILE A 295 20.12 11.86 -20.10
C ILE A 295 20.29 10.43 -20.55
N LEU A 296 19.52 10.02 -21.57
CA LEU A 296 19.76 8.78 -22.30
C LEU A 296 20.90 9.01 -23.28
N ASN A 297 22.01 8.31 -23.05
CA ASN A 297 23.19 8.30 -23.90
C ASN A 297 23.11 7.10 -24.84
N LEU A 298 23.23 7.34 -26.14
CA LEU A 298 23.25 6.32 -27.20
C LEU A 298 24.58 6.40 -27.95
N PRO A 299 25.66 5.77 -27.45
CA PRO A 299 27.00 5.94 -28.01
C PRO A 299 27.12 5.52 -29.47
N LYS A 300 26.43 4.43 -29.87
CA LYS A 300 26.42 3.94 -31.25
C LYS A 300 25.76 4.91 -32.23
N GLU A 301 24.78 5.66 -31.75
CA GLU A 301 24.06 6.67 -32.53
C GLU A 301 24.68 8.07 -32.40
N GLN A 302 25.68 8.24 -31.51
CA GLN A 302 26.24 9.54 -31.13
C GLN A 302 25.16 10.55 -30.72
N ARG A 303 24.14 10.08 -30.00
CA ARG A 303 22.97 10.86 -29.61
C ARG A 303 22.80 10.88 -28.09
N GLN A 304 22.39 12.03 -27.58
CA GLN A 304 21.97 12.23 -26.19
C GLN A 304 20.55 12.78 -26.16
N ILE A 305 19.72 12.28 -25.25
CA ILE A 305 18.29 12.59 -25.20
C ILE A 305 17.91 12.91 -23.76
N LYS A 306 17.38 14.11 -23.56
CA LYS A 306 16.90 14.59 -22.26
C LYS A 306 15.55 13.96 -21.96
N CYS A 307 15.51 13.07 -20.97
CA CYS A 307 14.33 12.30 -20.64
C CYS A 307 13.85 12.59 -19.21
N ALA A 308 12.54 12.54 -19.00
CA ALA A 308 11.96 12.27 -17.69
C ALA A 308 11.75 10.76 -17.51
N LEU A 309 11.90 10.25 -16.30
CA LEU A 309 11.75 8.84 -15.93
C LEU A 309 10.52 8.65 -15.01
N THR A 310 9.74 7.61 -15.29
CA THR A 310 8.58 7.16 -14.48
C THR A 310 8.34 5.67 -14.73
N CYS A 311 7.28 5.07 -14.17
CA CYS A 311 6.87 3.70 -14.47
C CYS A 311 6.16 3.60 -15.83
N TYR A 312 6.29 2.47 -16.51
CA TYR A 312 5.56 2.22 -17.76
C TYR A 312 4.06 2.22 -17.54
N HIS A 313 3.57 1.60 -16.46
CA HIS A 313 2.13 1.56 -16.21
C HIS A 313 1.49 2.93 -15.90
N VAL A 314 2.29 3.96 -15.60
CA VAL A 314 1.81 5.35 -15.43
C VAL A 314 1.53 6.00 -16.78
N ILE A 315 2.23 5.56 -17.82
CA ILE A 315 2.13 6.10 -19.19
C ILE A 315 1.50 5.11 -20.17
N ARG A 316 0.97 3.99 -19.67
CA ARG A 316 0.29 2.98 -20.47
C ARG A 316 -0.99 3.59 -21.07
N GLY A 317 -1.19 3.38 -22.36
CA GLY A 317 -2.39 3.86 -23.06
C GLY A 317 -3.65 3.07 -22.68
N ASP A 318 -4.79 3.49 -23.23
CA ASP A 318 -6.08 2.83 -23.05
C ASP A 318 -6.50 1.99 -24.29
N ASP A 319 -5.77 2.11 -25.41
CA ASP A 319 -6.03 1.31 -26.61
C ASP A 319 -5.53 -0.14 -26.44
N SER A 320 -6.46 -1.08 -26.32
CA SER A 320 -6.17 -2.51 -26.14
C SER A 320 -5.14 -3.07 -27.14
N SER A 321 -5.27 -2.75 -28.43
CA SER A 321 -4.39 -3.32 -29.46
C SER A 321 -2.93 -2.84 -29.34
N THR A 322 -2.73 -1.57 -29.02
CA THR A 322 -1.42 -0.98 -28.76
C THR A 322 -0.84 -1.44 -27.42
N THR A 323 -1.70 -1.56 -26.41
CA THR A 323 -1.27 -1.90 -25.05
C THR A 323 -0.86 -3.35 -24.93
N ASP A 324 -1.60 -4.32 -25.50
CA ASP A 324 -1.21 -5.74 -25.50
C ASP A 324 0.20 -5.94 -26.09
N TYR A 325 0.50 -5.21 -27.16
CA TYR A 325 1.83 -5.25 -27.78
C TYR A 325 2.90 -4.63 -26.89
N THR A 326 2.66 -3.42 -26.37
CA THR A 326 3.65 -2.68 -25.55
C THR A 326 3.83 -3.26 -24.15
N ASP A 327 2.83 -3.95 -23.60
CA ASP A 327 2.94 -4.73 -22.37
C ASP A 327 3.96 -5.86 -22.55
N THR A 328 3.95 -6.52 -23.70
CA THR A 328 4.82 -7.66 -23.99
C THR A 328 6.23 -7.20 -24.42
N HIS A 329 6.30 -6.22 -25.32
CA HIS A 329 7.55 -5.87 -26.00
C HIS A 329 8.20 -4.59 -25.48
N GLY A 330 7.50 -3.81 -24.65
CA GLY A 330 7.88 -2.45 -24.32
C GLY A 330 7.61 -1.45 -25.45
N VAL A 331 8.07 -0.22 -25.25
CA VAL A 331 8.06 0.85 -26.27
C VAL A 331 9.47 1.01 -26.81
N HIS A 332 9.61 1.03 -28.13
CA HIS A 332 10.90 1.11 -28.83
C HIS A 332 10.94 2.32 -29.77
N TRP A 333 12.15 2.82 -30.05
CA TRP A 333 12.36 4.00 -30.89
C TRP A 333 11.78 3.88 -32.30
N ASN A 334 11.88 2.69 -32.90
CA ASN A 334 11.46 2.42 -34.28
C ASN A 334 9.98 1.99 -34.38
N ASP A 335 9.29 1.88 -33.26
CA ASP A 335 7.90 1.47 -33.19
C ASP A 335 7.05 2.62 -32.69
N THR A 336 6.18 3.16 -33.53
CA THR A 336 5.33 4.30 -33.17
C THR A 336 4.27 3.95 -32.12
N ARG A 337 4.02 2.65 -31.88
CA ARG A 337 3.10 2.18 -30.84
C ARG A 337 3.62 2.57 -29.46
N GLY A 338 2.75 3.20 -28.67
CA GLY A 338 3.07 3.63 -27.32
C GLY A 338 3.87 4.93 -27.22
N HIS A 339 4.12 5.65 -28.33
CA HIS A 339 4.73 7.00 -28.32
C HIS A 339 3.71 8.07 -27.89
N LEU A 340 3.18 7.91 -26.68
CA LEU A 340 2.11 8.72 -26.13
C LEU A 340 2.64 10.07 -25.64
N THR A 341 1.81 11.10 -25.75
CA THR A 341 2.12 12.42 -25.17
C THR A 341 1.76 12.42 -23.70
N ILE A 342 2.67 12.86 -22.85
CA ILE A 342 2.50 12.92 -21.40
C ILE A 342 2.27 14.36 -20.98
N GLN A 343 1.36 14.58 -20.04
CA GLN A 343 1.02 15.90 -19.52
C GLN A 343 1.36 16.03 -18.03
N TYR A 344 1.57 17.29 -17.62
CA TYR A 344 1.73 17.72 -16.24
C TYR A 344 0.83 18.93 -15.98
N PRO A 345 0.04 18.93 -14.89
CA PRO A 345 -0.32 17.74 -14.10
C PRO A 345 -1.06 16.69 -14.95
N ALA A 346 -1.23 15.47 -14.43
CA ALA A 346 -2.16 14.51 -15.00
C ALA A 346 -3.58 15.12 -15.12
N ALA A 347 -4.39 14.71 -16.10
CA ALA A 347 -5.65 15.40 -16.38
C ALA A 347 -6.66 15.27 -15.23
N ILE A 348 -6.64 14.15 -14.51
CA ILE A 348 -7.43 13.93 -13.29
C ILE A 348 -7.05 14.91 -12.18
N ASP A 349 -5.75 15.10 -11.94
CA ASP A 349 -5.24 15.97 -10.89
C ASP A 349 -5.38 17.46 -11.26
N ALA A 350 -5.20 17.81 -12.54
CA ALA A 350 -5.40 19.18 -13.03
C ALA A 350 -6.86 19.64 -12.87
N ARG A 351 -7.85 18.77 -13.13
CA ARG A 351 -9.26 19.10 -12.91
C ARG A 351 -9.60 19.24 -11.45
N ALA A 352 -9.18 18.27 -10.63
CA ALA A 352 -9.37 18.37 -9.18
C ALA A 352 -8.73 19.65 -8.63
N ALA A 353 -7.57 20.06 -9.18
CA ALA A 353 -6.94 21.32 -8.84
C ALA A 353 -7.78 22.54 -9.27
N LEU A 354 -8.29 22.56 -10.51
CA LEU A 354 -9.17 23.64 -10.99
C LEU A 354 -10.45 23.75 -10.16
N GLU A 355 -11.11 22.64 -9.83
CA GLU A 355 -12.29 22.63 -8.97
C GLU A 355 -12.01 23.18 -7.57
N ASN A 356 -10.84 22.88 -7.00
CA ASN A 356 -10.43 23.44 -5.72
C ASN A 356 -10.07 24.93 -5.82
N LEU A 357 -9.37 25.34 -6.89
CA LEU A 357 -9.05 26.74 -7.13
C LEU A 357 -10.31 27.58 -7.37
N ASP A 358 -11.32 27.04 -8.05
CA ASP A 358 -12.63 27.70 -8.21
C ASP A 358 -13.29 27.98 -6.87
N LYS A 359 -13.28 27.00 -5.94
CA LYS A 359 -13.79 27.18 -4.58
C LYS A 359 -12.99 28.22 -3.81
N LEU A 360 -11.66 28.22 -3.94
CA LEU A 360 -10.80 29.20 -3.26
C LEU A 360 -11.02 30.61 -3.81
N CYS A 361 -11.05 30.80 -5.13
CA CYS A 361 -11.38 32.08 -5.76
C CYS A 361 -12.76 32.61 -5.34
N HIS A 362 -13.74 31.72 -5.18
CA HIS A 362 -15.06 32.10 -4.66
C HIS A 362 -15.01 32.56 -3.20
N ASN A 363 -14.25 31.86 -2.35
CA ASN A 363 -14.10 32.19 -0.93
C ASN A 363 -13.23 33.44 -0.69
N PHE A 364 -12.30 33.74 -1.61
CA PHE A 364 -11.36 34.85 -1.54
C PHE A 364 -11.39 35.69 -2.83
N PRO A 365 -12.51 36.39 -3.10
CA PRO A 365 -12.69 37.12 -4.35
C PRO A 365 -11.66 38.24 -4.51
N GLY A 366 -11.02 38.31 -5.69
CA GLY A 366 -10.03 39.33 -6.02
C GLY A 366 -8.58 38.98 -5.65
N ASP A 367 -8.32 37.78 -5.12
CA ASP A 367 -6.95 37.30 -4.90
C ASP A 367 -6.26 37.02 -6.25
N GLN A 368 -5.32 37.91 -6.62
CA GLN A 368 -4.58 37.82 -7.88
C GLN A 368 -3.69 36.57 -7.96
N ARG A 369 -3.21 36.04 -6.82
CA ARG A 369 -2.39 34.83 -6.79
C ARG A 369 -3.22 33.62 -7.16
N LEU A 370 -4.42 33.49 -6.59
CA LEU A 370 -5.33 32.39 -6.90
C LEU A 370 -5.79 32.41 -8.35
N GLU A 371 -6.16 33.58 -8.88
CA GLU A 371 -6.54 33.72 -10.29
C GLU A 371 -5.39 33.39 -11.25
N LYS A 372 -4.16 33.84 -10.93
CA LYS A 372 -2.97 33.48 -11.69
C LYS A 372 -2.71 31.98 -11.67
N GLN A 373 -2.84 31.35 -10.50
CA GLN A 373 -2.65 29.92 -10.32
C GLN A 373 -3.67 29.12 -11.12
N LYS A 374 -4.95 29.52 -11.08
CA LYS A 374 -6.03 28.91 -11.87
C LYS A 374 -5.76 29.00 -13.37
N ASN A 375 -5.38 30.18 -13.87
CA ASN A 375 -5.04 30.35 -15.28
C ASN A 375 -3.85 29.47 -15.69
N MET A 376 -2.80 29.43 -14.87
CA MET A 376 -1.64 28.56 -15.12
C MET A 376 -2.03 27.08 -15.19
N VAL A 377 -2.84 26.56 -14.26
CA VAL A 377 -3.30 25.16 -14.29
C VAL A 377 -4.15 24.89 -15.53
N SER A 378 -5.01 25.82 -15.92
CA SER A 378 -5.83 25.72 -17.13
C SER A 378 -4.95 25.68 -18.39
N ASP A 379 -3.93 26.52 -18.47
CA ASP A 379 -2.99 26.55 -19.59
C ASP A 379 -2.16 25.26 -19.67
N LEU A 380 -1.74 24.71 -18.53
CA LEU A 380 -1.05 23.41 -18.47
C LEU A 380 -1.94 22.25 -18.95
N LEU A 381 -3.22 22.24 -18.56
CA LEU A 381 -4.19 21.22 -18.97
C LEU A 381 -4.45 21.25 -20.49
N LEU A 382 -4.54 22.44 -21.08
CA LEU A 382 -4.78 22.63 -22.51
C LEU A 382 -3.49 22.57 -23.36
N GLY A 383 -2.34 22.69 -22.70
CA GLY A 383 -1.02 22.79 -23.33
C GLY A 383 -0.59 21.53 -24.09
N PRO A 384 0.60 21.56 -24.73
CA PRO A 384 1.09 20.44 -25.53
C PRO A 384 1.40 19.18 -24.70
N GLY A 385 1.64 19.32 -23.40
CA GLY A 385 2.20 18.27 -22.54
C GLY A 385 3.69 18.51 -22.28
N ILE A 386 4.31 17.66 -21.46
CA ILE A 386 5.72 17.78 -21.08
C ILE A 386 6.66 17.03 -22.01
N GLY A 387 6.15 16.11 -22.82
CA GLY A 387 6.98 15.29 -23.69
C GLY A 387 6.26 14.09 -24.27
N LYS A 388 7.02 13.24 -24.97
CA LYS A 388 6.51 11.99 -25.56
C LYS A 388 7.29 10.80 -25.02
N VAL A 389 6.59 9.70 -24.79
CA VAL A 389 7.22 8.42 -24.45
C VAL A 389 8.05 7.97 -25.64
N VAL A 390 9.28 7.53 -25.37
CA VAL A 390 10.24 7.13 -26.40
C VAL A 390 10.81 5.73 -26.16
N LEU A 391 11.01 5.33 -24.90
CA LEU A 391 11.31 3.95 -24.48
C LEU A 391 10.47 3.58 -23.28
N ALA A 392 10.10 2.31 -23.16
CA ALA A 392 9.54 1.78 -21.93
C ALA A 392 9.72 0.27 -21.84
N SER A 393 9.79 -0.26 -20.62
CA SER A 393 10.02 -1.68 -20.36
C SER A 393 8.84 -2.58 -20.70
N GLY A 394 7.61 -2.05 -20.75
CA GLY A 394 6.41 -2.87 -20.74
C GLY A 394 6.17 -3.52 -19.36
N SER A 395 5.44 -4.63 -19.35
CA SER A 395 5.15 -5.45 -18.16
C SER A 395 6.14 -6.62 -18.02
N GLN A 396 7.41 -6.41 -18.41
CA GLN A 396 8.43 -7.47 -18.45
C GLN A 396 8.94 -7.87 -17.07
N VAL A 397 9.41 -9.12 -16.99
CA VAL A 397 10.17 -9.66 -15.85
C VAL A 397 11.57 -10.03 -16.30
N ARG A 398 12.56 -9.65 -15.50
CA ARG A 398 13.98 -9.91 -15.73
C ARG A 398 14.61 -10.38 -14.43
N ASN A 399 15.39 -11.46 -14.50
CA ASN A 399 16.05 -12.05 -13.32
C ASN A 399 15.09 -12.29 -12.15
N ASN A 400 13.88 -12.76 -12.45
CA ASN A 400 12.82 -12.98 -11.46
C ASN A 400 12.28 -11.71 -10.76
N HIS A 401 12.53 -10.51 -11.31
CA HIS A 401 12.00 -9.24 -10.81
C HIS A 401 11.15 -8.53 -11.88
N ARG A 402 10.09 -7.83 -11.49
CA ARG A 402 9.36 -6.94 -12.40
C ARG A 402 10.22 -5.70 -12.73
N VAL A 403 10.26 -5.36 -14.01
CA VAL A 403 10.94 -4.15 -14.50
C VAL A 403 9.90 -3.23 -15.11
N ASP A 404 9.64 -2.10 -14.46
CA ASP A 404 8.55 -1.19 -14.81
C ASP A 404 9.04 0.26 -14.90
N TRP A 405 9.48 0.68 -16.09
CA TRP A 405 10.02 2.02 -16.34
C TRP A 405 9.68 2.54 -17.74
N ALA A 406 9.63 3.86 -17.89
CA ALA A 406 9.44 4.57 -19.14
C ALA A 406 10.24 5.88 -19.18
N LEU A 407 10.80 6.18 -20.35
CA LEU A 407 11.50 7.40 -20.68
C LEU A 407 10.62 8.28 -21.56
N ILE A 408 10.47 9.54 -21.14
CA ILE A 408 9.72 10.57 -21.84
C ILE A 408 10.72 11.61 -22.34
N GLU A 409 10.88 11.78 -23.65
CA GLU A 409 11.70 12.86 -24.20
C GLU A 409 11.08 14.22 -23.80
N SER A 410 11.81 14.99 -23.00
CA SER A 410 11.32 16.20 -22.35
C SER A 410 12.42 17.28 -22.19
N PRO A 411 12.95 17.82 -23.30
CA PRO A 411 14.01 18.82 -23.25
C PRO A 411 13.59 20.14 -22.59
N GLU A 412 12.34 20.55 -22.77
CA GLU A 412 11.81 21.86 -22.30
C GLU A 412 11.58 21.92 -20.77
N THR A 413 11.37 20.75 -20.16
CA THR A 413 11.19 20.63 -18.70
C THR A 413 12.43 20.08 -17.99
N PHE A 414 13.48 19.70 -18.74
CA PHE A 414 14.68 19.09 -18.18
C PHE A 414 15.28 19.95 -17.06
N SER A 415 15.35 19.36 -15.87
CA SER A 415 15.81 20.05 -14.67
C SER A 415 16.72 19.16 -13.83
N LYS A 416 17.43 19.76 -12.87
CA LYS A 416 18.30 19.02 -11.97
C LYS A 416 17.46 18.36 -10.88
N ASN A 417 17.64 17.06 -10.70
CA ASN A 417 16.93 16.30 -9.67
C ASN A 417 17.32 16.76 -8.27
N LYS A 418 16.32 16.91 -7.40
CA LYS A 418 16.53 17.22 -5.99
C LYS A 418 16.07 16.05 -5.13
N PRO A 419 16.87 15.65 -4.12
CA PRO A 419 16.43 14.63 -3.19
C PRO A 419 15.30 15.20 -2.31
N PRO A 420 14.41 14.36 -1.76
CA PRO A 420 13.38 14.81 -0.83
C PRO A 420 14.00 15.54 0.37
N SER A 421 13.34 16.60 0.84
CA SER A 421 13.82 17.45 1.93
C SER A 421 12.89 17.41 3.13
N ILE A 422 13.47 17.42 4.34
CA ILE A 422 12.75 17.57 5.62
C ILE A 422 11.91 18.87 5.68
N ARG A 423 12.19 19.86 4.83
CA ARG A 423 11.38 21.10 4.75
C ARG A 423 10.06 20.90 4.00
N GLN A 424 9.95 19.84 3.20
CA GLN A 424 8.74 19.54 2.43
C GLN A 424 7.70 18.83 3.29
N GLY A 425 8.13 18.11 4.35
CA GLY A 425 7.25 17.40 5.26
C GLY A 425 8.02 16.53 6.24
N ASN A 426 7.28 15.82 7.09
CA ASN A 426 7.83 14.95 8.12
C ASN A 426 7.94 13.51 7.62
N PHE A 427 9.11 12.92 7.80
CA PHE A 427 9.38 11.50 7.63
C PHE A 427 10.45 11.07 8.65
N MET A 428 10.55 9.78 8.92
CA MET A 428 11.51 9.24 9.89
C MET A 428 12.94 9.43 9.40
N SER A 429 13.82 9.87 10.29
CA SER A 429 15.26 10.00 10.04
C SER A 429 15.97 8.64 10.07
N PRO A 430 17.16 8.51 9.44
CA PRO A 430 17.94 7.27 9.46
C PRO A 430 18.20 6.70 10.88
N PRO A 431 18.08 5.38 11.07
CA PRO A 431 18.23 4.71 12.37
C PRO A 431 19.71 4.53 12.77
N ALA A 432 20.46 5.61 12.98
CA ALA A 432 21.81 5.56 13.58
C ALA A 432 22.31 6.93 14.08
N GLY A 433 21.43 7.93 14.21
CA GLY A 433 21.84 9.31 14.50
C GLY A 433 22.41 10.06 13.30
N HIS A 434 22.47 9.44 12.11
CA HIS A 434 22.73 10.14 10.85
C HIS A 434 21.57 11.09 10.55
N ARG A 435 21.87 12.39 10.52
CA ARG A 435 20.88 13.41 10.20
C ARG A 435 20.78 13.57 8.68
N TYR A 436 19.74 13.01 8.09
CA TYR A 436 19.37 13.31 6.72
C TYR A 436 18.83 14.76 6.62
N ALA A 437 19.67 15.67 6.15
CA ALA A 437 19.34 17.09 5.99
C ALA A 437 20.04 17.66 4.75
N PRO A 438 19.65 17.25 3.52
CA PRO A 438 20.25 17.77 2.31
C PRO A 438 20.08 19.29 2.24
N HIS A 439 21.15 20.00 1.86
CA HIS A 439 21.11 21.43 1.57
C HIS A 439 20.11 21.71 0.44
N PRO A 440 19.38 22.85 0.40
CA PRO A 440 18.41 23.16 -0.66
C PRO A 440 18.95 23.11 -2.11
N ASP A 441 20.26 23.24 -2.27
CA ASP A 441 20.98 23.19 -3.56
C ASP A 441 21.55 21.81 -3.89
N THR A 442 21.40 20.84 -2.97
CA THR A 442 21.81 19.44 -3.16
C THR A 442 21.03 18.86 -4.33
N LYS A 443 21.74 18.10 -5.15
CA LYS A 443 21.18 17.42 -6.32
C LYS A 443 21.48 15.94 -6.20
N ILE A 444 20.58 15.14 -6.75
CA ILE A 444 20.88 13.74 -7.01
C ILE A 444 21.86 13.71 -8.19
N SER A 445 23.07 13.21 -7.95
CA SER A 445 24.14 13.15 -8.96
C SER A 445 24.82 11.79 -9.04
N GLN A 446 24.40 10.82 -8.24
CA GLN A 446 24.97 9.48 -8.22
C GLN A 446 23.86 8.43 -8.20
N PHE A 447 24.14 7.32 -8.88
CA PHE A 447 23.38 6.08 -8.75
C PHE A 447 24.08 5.22 -7.71
N ASP A 448 23.30 4.42 -6.99
CA ASP A 448 23.82 3.49 -6.00
C ASP A 448 23.04 2.17 -6.05
N HIS A 449 23.58 1.14 -5.41
CA HIS A 449 22.89 -0.15 -5.31
C HIS A 449 21.94 -0.17 -4.13
N VAL A 450 20.96 -1.07 -4.21
CA VAL A 450 20.07 -1.35 -3.08
C VAL A 450 20.78 -2.31 -2.13
N HIS A 451 20.85 -1.97 -0.85
CA HIS A 451 21.27 -2.89 0.20
C HIS A 451 20.15 -3.11 1.22
N GLU A 452 20.03 -4.33 1.72
CA GLU A 452 19.09 -4.65 2.80
C GLU A 452 19.45 -3.86 4.06
N ASP A 453 18.43 -3.46 4.83
CA ASP A 453 18.54 -2.61 6.02
C ASP A 453 18.91 -1.13 5.73
N ASP A 454 19.08 -0.74 4.46
CA ASP A 454 19.29 0.66 4.11
C ASP A 454 18.04 1.50 4.36
N TRP A 455 18.25 2.68 4.94
CA TRP A 455 17.22 3.71 5.01
C TRP A 455 17.08 4.42 3.66
N VAL A 456 15.84 4.60 3.24
CA VAL A 456 15.49 5.30 2.00
C VAL A 456 14.33 6.28 2.19
N VAL A 457 14.26 7.29 1.33
CA VAL A 457 13.18 8.28 1.28
C VAL A 457 12.71 8.50 -0.16
N LYS A 458 11.41 8.78 -0.31
CA LYS A 458 10.79 9.03 -1.61
C LYS A 458 9.78 10.17 -1.54
N LEU A 459 9.66 10.89 -2.65
CA LEU A 459 8.62 11.89 -2.88
C LEU A 459 7.80 11.47 -4.10
N GLY A 460 6.56 11.08 -3.85
CA GLY A 460 5.56 10.74 -4.86
C GLY A 460 4.54 11.85 -5.07
N ARG A 461 3.68 11.71 -6.09
CA ARG A 461 2.56 12.65 -6.28
C ARG A 461 1.64 12.74 -5.08
N THR A 462 1.58 11.70 -4.23
CA THR A 462 0.64 11.64 -3.12
C THR A 462 1.33 11.72 -1.78
N THR A 463 2.48 11.07 -1.60
CA THR A 463 3.14 11.06 -0.28
C THR A 463 4.65 11.30 -0.32
N LEU A 464 5.14 11.97 0.73
CA LEU A 464 6.54 12.05 1.11
C LEU A 464 6.77 11.14 2.31
N THR A 465 7.57 10.09 2.15
CA THR A 465 7.75 9.05 3.20
C THR A 465 9.16 8.48 3.16
N SER A 466 9.58 7.89 4.26
CA SER A 466 10.80 7.11 4.37
C SER A 466 10.50 5.70 4.90
N GLY A 467 11.42 4.79 4.65
CA GLY A 467 11.36 3.41 5.10
C GLY A 467 12.72 2.74 5.05
N ILE A 468 12.73 1.44 5.34
CA ILE A 468 13.92 0.59 5.33
C ILE A 468 13.73 -0.47 4.24
N ILE A 469 14.81 -0.77 3.52
CA ILE A 469 14.84 -1.84 2.53
C ILE A 469 14.77 -3.20 3.21
N ASN A 470 13.82 -4.02 2.79
CA ASN A 470 13.68 -5.41 3.21
C ASN A 470 13.73 -6.34 1.99
N GLY A 471 14.55 -7.38 2.11
CA GLY A 471 14.62 -8.47 1.13
C GLY A 471 13.57 -9.56 1.38
N MET A 472 13.75 -10.69 0.68
CA MET A 472 12.96 -11.92 0.90
C MET A 472 11.44 -11.75 0.74
N LYS A 473 11.00 -11.21 -0.39
CA LYS A 473 9.58 -11.12 -0.74
C LYS A 473 9.29 -11.83 -2.06
N THR A 474 8.29 -12.71 -2.06
CA THR A 474 7.78 -13.38 -3.27
C THR A 474 6.35 -12.90 -3.55
N VAL A 475 6.04 -12.57 -4.80
CA VAL A 475 4.75 -11.96 -5.20
C VAL A 475 4.17 -12.70 -6.40
N GLU A 476 2.89 -13.06 -6.34
CA GLU A 476 2.10 -13.57 -7.47
C GLU A 476 1.25 -12.45 -8.08
N TRP A 477 1.69 -11.94 -9.23
CA TRP A 477 1.00 -10.89 -9.98
C TRP A 477 -0.20 -11.42 -10.78
N GLY A 478 -0.20 -12.72 -11.06
CA GLY A 478 -1.26 -13.45 -11.76
C GLY A 478 -0.95 -14.95 -11.72
N PRO A 479 -1.87 -15.82 -12.17
CA PRO A 479 -1.67 -17.27 -12.10
C PRO A 479 -0.34 -17.68 -12.74
N ASN A 480 0.55 -18.30 -11.96
CA ASN A 480 1.90 -18.71 -12.36
C ASN A 480 2.85 -17.57 -12.77
N PHE A 481 2.51 -16.32 -12.48
CA PHE A 481 3.37 -15.16 -12.71
C PHE A 481 3.91 -14.66 -11.37
N VAL A 482 4.99 -15.32 -10.95
CA VAL A 482 5.62 -15.13 -9.63
C VAL A 482 6.98 -14.45 -9.82
N THR A 483 7.26 -13.45 -8.99
CA THR A 483 8.55 -12.76 -8.94
C THR A 483 9.05 -12.64 -7.51
N GLU A 484 10.34 -12.40 -7.37
CA GLU A 484 10.95 -11.89 -6.16
C GLU A 484 11.00 -10.37 -6.24
N GLU A 485 10.68 -9.68 -5.17
CA GLU A 485 10.59 -8.22 -5.18
C GLU A 485 11.33 -7.62 -4.00
N ILE A 486 11.81 -6.40 -4.17
CA ILE A 486 12.47 -5.65 -3.10
C ILE A 486 11.46 -4.71 -2.47
N GLN A 487 11.35 -4.80 -1.16
CA GLN A 487 10.33 -4.12 -0.39
C GLN A 487 10.93 -2.92 0.36
N VAL A 488 10.15 -1.85 0.48
CA VAL A 488 10.43 -0.74 1.40
C VAL A 488 9.35 -0.76 2.47
N MET A 489 9.77 -0.77 3.73
CA MET A 489 8.89 -0.95 4.89
C MET A 489 9.00 0.20 5.89
N SER A 490 7.93 0.43 6.63
CA SER A 490 7.88 1.40 7.72
C SER A 490 7.00 0.86 8.83
N HIS A 491 7.44 1.04 10.08
CA HIS A 491 6.71 0.60 11.27
C HIS A 491 5.78 1.69 11.86
N TYR A 492 5.67 2.85 11.20
CA TYR A 492 4.91 4.00 11.74
C TYR A 492 3.93 4.63 10.74
N ALA A 493 4.10 4.39 9.44
CA ALA A 493 3.27 4.98 8.39
C ALA A 493 3.29 4.13 7.13
N ASP A 494 2.30 4.35 6.27
CA ASP A 494 2.30 3.80 4.91
C ASP A 494 3.52 4.31 4.13
N VAL A 495 4.32 3.41 3.58
CA VAL A 495 5.47 3.81 2.75
C VAL A 495 4.98 4.40 1.42
N ALA A 496 3.89 3.90 0.89
CA ALA A 496 3.30 4.42 -0.33
C ALA A 496 1.80 4.15 -0.40
N VAL A 497 1.16 4.91 -1.28
CA VAL A 497 -0.25 4.77 -1.61
C VAL A 497 -0.45 4.95 -3.12
N ASP A 498 -1.68 4.75 -3.55
CA ASP A 498 -2.12 4.95 -4.92
C ASP A 498 -1.78 6.36 -5.42
N GLY A 499 -0.93 6.42 -6.42
CA GLY A 499 -0.31 7.63 -6.93
C GLY A 499 1.20 7.55 -7.04
N ASP A 500 1.85 6.97 -6.04
CA ASP A 500 3.29 7.13 -5.85
C ASP A 500 4.15 6.34 -6.85
N SER A 501 3.55 5.53 -7.73
CA SER A 501 4.24 4.88 -8.84
C SER A 501 5.06 5.85 -9.69
N GLY A 502 6.32 5.51 -9.93
CA GLY A 502 7.29 6.34 -10.65
C GLY A 502 8.15 7.23 -9.73
N ALA A 503 7.90 7.26 -8.42
CA ALA A 503 8.70 8.03 -7.49
C ALA A 503 10.14 7.51 -7.40
N PHE A 504 11.12 8.43 -7.45
CA PHE A 504 12.51 8.11 -7.13
C PHE A 504 12.65 7.76 -5.65
N VAL A 505 13.45 6.73 -5.40
CA VAL A 505 13.83 6.28 -4.06
C VAL A 505 15.31 6.58 -3.88
N VAL A 506 15.65 7.35 -2.85
CA VAL A 506 17.02 7.75 -2.55
C VAL A 506 17.46 7.27 -1.18
N ASN A 507 18.74 6.93 -1.05
CA ASN A 507 19.33 6.54 0.24
C ASN A 507 19.68 7.75 1.12
N GLU A 508 20.27 7.49 2.29
CA GLU A 508 20.68 8.54 3.24
C GLU A 508 21.75 9.51 2.70
N HIS A 509 22.47 9.15 1.64
CA HIS A 509 23.42 10.02 0.96
C HIS A 509 22.79 10.86 -0.17
N GLY A 510 21.50 10.65 -0.46
CA GLY A 510 20.81 11.30 -1.56
C GLY A 510 21.14 10.72 -2.94
N HIS A 511 21.68 9.49 -3.00
CA HIS A 511 21.90 8.77 -4.25
C HIS A 511 20.63 8.04 -4.69
N LEU A 512 20.41 7.92 -6.00
CA LEU A 512 19.27 7.21 -6.56
C LEU A 512 19.52 5.69 -6.54
N VAL A 513 18.70 4.96 -5.79
CA VAL A 513 18.81 3.49 -5.64
C VAL A 513 17.73 2.73 -6.39
N GLY A 514 16.57 3.36 -6.65
CA GLY A 514 15.47 2.69 -7.34
C GLY A 514 14.28 3.58 -7.63
N MET A 515 13.23 2.95 -8.15
CA MET A 515 11.96 3.59 -8.48
C MET A 515 10.79 2.77 -7.96
N LEU A 516 9.87 3.42 -7.27
CA LEU A 516 8.68 2.80 -6.70
C LEU A 516 7.67 2.46 -7.79
N TYR A 517 7.08 1.26 -7.76
CA TYR A 517 6.10 0.86 -8.79
C TYR A 517 4.84 0.17 -8.24
N ALA A 518 4.87 -0.36 -7.01
CA ALA A 518 3.74 -1.07 -6.44
C ALA A 518 3.68 -0.96 -4.92
N VAL A 519 2.54 -1.34 -4.37
CA VAL A 519 2.25 -1.33 -2.94
C VAL A 519 1.45 -2.59 -2.56
N THR A 520 1.79 -3.15 -1.42
CA THR A 520 0.98 -4.17 -0.75
C THR A 520 0.19 -3.54 0.37
N LYS A 521 -1.13 -3.62 0.25
CA LYS A 521 -2.13 -3.13 1.18
C LYS A 521 -2.58 -4.30 2.06
N GLU A 522 -2.03 -4.36 3.26
CA GLU A 522 -2.41 -5.33 4.28
C GLU A 522 -3.59 -4.80 5.10
N SER A 523 -4.44 -5.71 5.60
CA SER A 523 -5.63 -5.38 6.41
C SER A 523 -5.32 -4.93 7.84
N THR A 524 -4.10 -5.15 8.32
CA THR A 524 -3.72 -4.99 9.73
C THR A 524 -2.41 -4.21 9.96
N SER A 525 -1.55 -4.11 8.93
CA SER A 525 -0.27 -3.38 8.98
C SER A 525 -0.27 -2.16 8.04
N PHE A 526 0.76 -1.32 8.15
CA PHE A 526 1.08 -0.28 7.18
C PHE A 526 1.39 -0.87 5.80
N ASN A 527 1.11 -0.08 4.77
CA ASN A 527 1.44 -0.40 3.39
C ASN A 527 2.96 -0.49 3.21
N THR A 528 3.40 -1.58 2.59
CA THR A 528 4.78 -1.74 2.14
C THR A 528 4.87 -1.47 0.65
N ALA A 529 5.93 -0.83 0.19
CA ALA A 529 6.12 -0.53 -1.23
C ALA A 529 7.08 -1.51 -1.90
N TYR A 530 7.00 -1.66 -3.22
CA TYR A 530 7.98 -2.36 -4.04
C TYR A 530 8.70 -1.40 -4.97
N ILE A 531 9.99 -1.65 -5.14
CA ILE A 531 10.87 -0.84 -5.98
C ILE A 531 11.53 -1.69 -7.07
N THR A 532 11.74 -1.10 -8.24
CA THR A 532 12.69 -1.62 -9.22
C THR A 532 14.05 -0.99 -8.93
N PRO A 533 15.09 -1.79 -8.61
CA PRO A 533 16.46 -1.28 -8.45
C PRO A 533 16.94 -0.52 -9.69
N PHE A 534 17.70 0.53 -9.48
CA PHE A 534 18.11 1.40 -10.58
C PHE A 534 19.12 0.73 -11.53
N ASP A 535 19.96 -0.16 -11.01
CA ASP A 535 20.86 -0.99 -11.80
C ASP A 535 20.10 -1.97 -12.73
N ALA A 536 18.96 -2.51 -12.29
CA ALA A 536 18.07 -3.31 -13.15
C ALA A 536 17.45 -2.47 -14.28
N ILE A 537 17.05 -1.22 -14.00
CA ILE A 537 16.58 -0.27 -15.03
C ILE A 537 17.70 0.00 -16.04
N GLN A 538 18.92 0.31 -15.56
CA GLN A 538 20.08 0.60 -16.39
C GLN A 538 20.48 -0.59 -17.28
N ALA A 539 20.46 -1.80 -16.73
CA ALA A 539 20.73 -3.03 -17.46
C ALA A 539 19.71 -3.26 -18.57
N HIS A 540 18.41 -3.05 -18.29
CA HIS A 540 17.36 -3.22 -19.28
C HIS A 540 17.45 -2.17 -20.40
N ILE A 541 17.73 -0.91 -20.08
CA ILE A 541 17.97 0.14 -21.08
C ILE A 541 19.14 -0.24 -21.99
N LYS A 542 20.24 -0.73 -21.41
CA LYS A 542 21.42 -1.16 -22.17
C LYS A 542 21.08 -2.28 -23.16
N GLU A 543 20.25 -3.25 -22.75
CA GLU A 543 19.76 -4.32 -23.62
C GLU A 543 18.89 -3.75 -24.75
N MET A 544 17.84 -2.98 -24.41
CA MET A 544 16.88 -2.43 -25.37
C MET A 544 17.51 -1.50 -26.41
N THR A 545 18.54 -0.76 -26.03
CA THR A 545 19.20 0.25 -26.88
C THR A 545 20.53 -0.22 -27.44
N ASN A 546 20.88 -1.50 -27.24
CA ASN A 546 22.14 -2.08 -27.73
C ASN A 546 23.39 -1.32 -27.24
N GLY A 547 23.41 -0.93 -25.96
CA GLY A 547 24.56 -0.31 -25.29
C GLY A 547 24.34 1.09 -24.73
N GLY A 548 23.12 1.64 -24.82
CA GLY A 548 22.79 2.92 -24.20
C GLY A 548 22.73 2.88 -22.67
N PHE A 549 22.76 4.05 -22.04
CA PHE A 549 22.82 4.19 -20.59
C PHE A 549 22.30 5.56 -20.13
N LEU A 550 21.78 5.64 -18.90
CA LEU A 550 21.36 6.89 -18.28
C LEU A 550 22.50 7.58 -17.51
N SER A 551 22.53 8.92 -17.54
CA SER A 551 23.37 9.79 -16.70
C SER A 551 22.58 11.00 -16.18
N PHE A 552 23.13 11.74 -15.22
CA PHE A 552 22.55 13.01 -14.75
C PHE A 552 22.99 14.22 -15.58
N ASP A 553 24.18 14.14 -16.17
CA ASP A 553 24.87 15.16 -16.97
C ASP A 553 25.61 14.57 -18.18
#